data_AF-A0A285ZQR1-F1
#
_entry.id   AF-A0A285ZQR1-F1
#
_cell.length_a   1.000
_cell.length_b   1.000
_cell.length_c   1.000
_cell.angle_alpha   90.00
_cell.angle_beta   90.00
_cell.angle_gamma   90.00
#
_symmetry.space_group_name_H-M   'P 1'
#
loop_
_entity.id
_entity.type
_entity.pdbx_description
1 polymer ?
#
loop_
_entity_poly.entity_id
_entity_poly.type
_entity_poly.pdbx_seq_one_letter_code
_entity_poly.pdbx_strand_id
1 'polypeptide(L)'
;MATEEVKNMKRIIFRYWLMNIFIGVALFIIYRIVIADTNHEDGNFLEQVLQILDVLLNVTYSFIYLIAIVFCSLTLFLNLIDKIRNNFYLSLLTFLGIPLFCVIFIIINTLTESLLYTGSVTVFRNFLIFSIIYLLCTTLEFLLFRKRINKIVEIRDDYSEKSLPIN
;
A
#
# COMPACT_ATOMS: atom_id res chain seq x y z
N MET A 1 28.51 13.73 12.76
CA MET A 1 27.75 14.10 11.54
C MET A 1 27.00 12.90 10.96
N ALA A 2 27.68 11.80 10.61
CA ALA A 2 27.05 10.60 10.02
C ALA A 2 25.93 9.95 10.89
N THR A 3 26.06 9.95 12.22
CA THR A 3 25.07 9.35 13.14
C THR A 3 23.75 10.12 13.24
N GLU A 4 23.80 11.45 13.18
CA GLU A 4 22.63 12.34 13.16
C GLU A 4 21.84 12.18 11.84
N GLU A 5 22.54 12.08 10.71
CA GLU A 5 21.93 11.90 9.39
C GLU A 5 21.20 10.57 9.26
N VAL A 6 21.81 9.48 9.73
CA VAL A 6 21.19 8.14 9.76
C VAL A 6 19.94 8.14 10.64
N LYS A 7 19.98 8.82 11.79
CA LYS A 7 18.82 8.96 12.69
C LYS A 7 17.68 9.75 12.04
N ASN A 8 17.99 10.83 11.32
CA ASN A 8 17.00 11.63 10.60
C ASN A 8 16.39 10.86 9.43
N MET A 9 17.18 10.08 8.69
CA MET A 9 16.70 9.24 7.61
C MET A 9 15.75 8.14 8.10
N LYS A 10 16.11 7.47 9.20
CA LYS A 10 15.25 6.49 9.88
C LYS A 10 13.89 7.08 10.23
N ARG A 11 13.85 8.29 10.79
CA ARG A 11 12.61 9.00 11.13
C ARG A 11 11.75 9.30 9.90
N ILE A 12 12.37 9.71 8.78
CA ILE A 12 11.64 9.99 7.53
C ILE A 12 11.01 8.70 6.99
N ILE A 13 11.78 7.64 6.86
CA ILE A 13 11.28 6.36 6.33
C ILE A 13 10.19 5.78 7.23
N PHE A 14 10.37 5.84 8.55
CA PHE A 14 9.36 5.41 9.51
C PHE A 14 8.04 6.21 9.37
N ARG A 15 8.12 7.52 9.10
CA ARG A 15 6.93 8.35 8.88
C ARG A 15 6.16 7.92 7.62
N TYR A 16 6.85 7.63 6.53
CA TYR A 16 6.20 7.12 5.32
C TYR A 16 5.66 5.71 5.53
N TRP A 17 6.42 4.80 6.18
CA TRP A 17 5.89 3.50 6.57
C TRP A 17 4.58 3.60 7.38
N LEU A 18 4.51 4.53 8.33
CA LEU A 18 3.29 4.76 9.11
C LEU A 18 2.15 5.31 8.24
N MET A 19 2.42 6.24 7.33
CA MET A 19 1.42 6.76 6.38
C MET A 19 0.88 5.64 5.48
N ASN A 20 1.74 4.78 4.98
CA ASN A 20 1.38 3.60 4.19
C ASN A 20 0.42 2.67 4.94
N ILE A 21 0.71 2.37 6.22
CA ILE A 21 -0.18 1.59 7.08
C ILE A 21 -1.52 2.31 7.28
N PHE A 22 -1.52 3.62 7.56
CA PHE A 22 -2.77 4.38 7.72
C PHE A 22 -3.63 4.35 6.45
N ILE A 23 -3.03 4.47 5.27
CA ILE A 23 -3.72 4.34 3.99
C ILE A 23 -4.34 2.95 3.86
N GLY A 24 -3.60 1.90 4.17
CA GLY A 24 -4.09 0.52 4.13
C GLY A 24 -5.25 0.27 5.09
N VAL A 25 -5.14 0.72 6.33
CA VAL A 25 -6.21 0.61 7.34
C VAL A 25 -7.44 1.41 6.93
N ALA A 26 -7.26 2.64 6.41
CA ALA A 26 -8.37 3.46 5.95
C ALA A 26 -9.11 2.79 4.77
N LEU A 27 -8.38 2.26 3.79
CA LEU A 27 -8.97 1.52 2.66
C LEU A 27 -9.71 0.27 3.14
N PHE A 28 -9.17 -0.46 4.11
CA PHE A 28 -9.83 -1.62 4.72
C PHE A 28 -11.17 -1.23 5.39
N ILE A 29 -11.19 -0.13 6.16
CA ILE A 29 -12.42 0.34 6.80
C ILE A 29 -13.46 0.74 5.74
N ILE A 30 -13.05 1.48 4.72
CA ILE A 30 -13.95 1.90 3.63
C ILE A 30 -14.50 0.67 2.89
N TYR A 31 -13.64 -0.31 2.57
CA TYR A 31 -14.05 -1.57 1.94
C TYR A 31 -15.10 -2.31 2.77
N ARG A 32 -14.92 -2.37 4.10
CA ARG A 32 -15.89 -2.99 5.01
C ARG A 32 -17.23 -2.27 5.03
N ILE A 33 -17.23 -0.93 5.00
CA ILE A 33 -18.46 -0.14 4.93
C ILE A 33 -19.22 -0.43 3.63
N VAL A 34 -18.50 -0.45 2.49
CA VAL A 34 -19.10 -0.71 1.16
C VAL A 34 -19.75 -2.10 1.09
N ILE A 35 -19.15 -3.13 1.72
CA ILE A 35 -19.73 -4.47 1.75
C ILE A 35 -20.88 -4.60 2.76
N ALA A 36 -20.80 -3.91 3.89
CA ALA A 36 -21.87 -3.95 4.89
C ALA A 36 -23.19 -3.40 4.33
N ASP A 37 -23.12 -2.42 3.44
CA ASP A 37 -24.28 -1.78 2.81
C ASP A 37 -24.93 -2.64 1.71
N THR A 38 -24.26 -3.69 1.23
CA THR A 38 -24.77 -4.55 0.14
C THR A 38 -25.55 -5.80 0.60
N ASN A 39 -25.65 -6.07 1.90
CA ASN A 39 -26.12 -7.37 2.43
C ASN A 39 -27.43 -7.31 3.24
N HIS A 40 -28.48 -6.64 2.75
CA HIS A 40 -29.80 -6.66 3.39
C HIS A 40 -30.87 -7.18 2.42
N GLU A 41 -31.03 -8.50 2.40
CA GLU A 41 -32.22 -9.15 1.86
C GLU A 41 -32.83 -10.06 2.94
N ASP A 42 -34.14 -9.94 3.15
CA ASP A 42 -34.91 -10.75 4.09
C ASP A 42 -35.09 -12.18 3.53
N GLY A 43 -34.14 -13.07 3.82
CA GLY A 43 -34.14 -14.48 3.40
C GLY A 43 -34.53 -15.49 4.48
N ASN A 44 -34.80 -16.74 4.09
CA ASN A 44 -35.10 -17.86 4.98
C ASN A 44 -33.91 -18.22 5.90
N PHE A 45 -34.12 -19.01 6.97
CA PHE A 45 -33.07 -19.38 7.95
C PHE A 45 -31.78 -19.92 7.31
N LEU A 46 -31.88 -20.71 6.23
CA LEU A 46 -30.72 -21.26 5.52
C LEU A 46 -29.96 -20.16 4.75
N GLU A 47 -30.67 -19.23 4.13
CA GLU A 47 -30.08 -18.05 3.47
C GLU A 47 -29.40 -17.15 4.49
N GLN A 48 -29.99 -16.93 5.66
CA GLN A 48 -29.35 -16.19 6.76
C GLN A 48 -28.05 -16.84 7.23
N VAL A 49 -28.00 -18.18 7.34
CA VAL A 49 -26.78 -18.92 7.69
C VAL A 49 -25.71 -18.79 6.60
N LEU A 50 -26.08 -18.90 5.32
CA LEU A 50 -25.17 -18.69 4.20
C LEU A 50 -24.65 -17.25 4.14
N GLN A 51 -25.50 -16.27 4.44
CA GLN A 51 -25.14 -14.85 4.49
C GLN A 51 -24.16 -14.55 5.62
N ILE A 52 -24.34 -15.16 6.80
CA ILE A 52 -23.37 -15.08 7.91
C ILE A 52 -22.04 -15.72 7.52
N LEU A 53 -22.07 -16.87 6.84
CA LEU A 53 -20.86 -17.57 6.39
C LEU A 53 -20.10 -16.76 5.32
N ASP A 54 -20.80 -16.13 4.38
CA ASP A 54 -20.21 -15.24 3.37
C ASP A 54 -19.62 -13.97 4.00
N VAL A 55 -20.29 -13.40 5.01
CA VAL A 55 -19.73 -12.29 5.80
C VAL A 55 -18.45 -12.75 6.53
N LEU A 56 -18.42 -13.95 7.12
CA LEU A 56 -17.25 -14.48 7.83
C LEU A 56 -16.07 -14.77 6.88
N LEU A 57 -16.35 -15.34 5.69
CA LEU A 57 -15.37 -15.53 4.62
C LEU A 57 -14.81 -14.20 4.14
N ASN A 58 -15.67 -13.22 3.88
CA ASN A 58 -15.27 -11.86 3.51
C ASN A 58 -14.41 -11.19 4.59
N VAL A 59 -14.77 -11.32 5.87
CA VAL A 59 -13.96 -10.82 7.00
C VAL A 59 -12.58 -11.47 7.00
N THR A 60 -12.51 -12.78 6.82
CA THR A 60 -11.26 -13.54 6.80
C THR A 60 -10.34 -13.09 5.66
N TYR A 61 -10.88 -12.99 4.43
CA TYR A 61 -10.11 -12.48 3.28
C TYR A 61 -9.67 -11.02 3.47
N SER A 62 -10.51 -10.19 4.07
CA SER A 62 -10.14 -8.80 4.39
C SER A 62 -8.99 -8.74 5.40
N PHE A 63 -8.97 -9.65 6.38
CA PHE A 63 -7.91 -9.70 7.39
C PHE A 63 -6.58 -10.15 6.77
N ILE A 64 -6.61 -11.13 5.88
CA ILE A 64 -5.44 -11.56 5.10
C ILE A 64 -4.90 -10.40 4.26
N TYR A 65 -5.77 -9.59 3.66
CA TYR A 65 -5.37 -8.39 2.92
C TYR A 65 -4.65 -7.36 3.81
N LEU A 66 -5.16 -7.13 5.02
CA LEU A 66 -4.55 -6.20 5.97
C LEU A 66 -3.16 -6.69 6.42
N ILE A 67 -3.03 -8.00 6.70
CA ILE A 67 -1.73 -8.62 7.01
C ILE A 67 -0.79 -8.48 5.82
N ALA A 68 -1.28 -8.75 4.60
CA ALA A 68 -0.49 -8.61 3.39
C ALA A 68 -0.01 -7.16 3.20
N ILE A 69 -0.84 -6.14 3.42
CA ILE A 69 -0.42 -4.73 3.38
C ILE A 69 0.66 -4.43 4.41
N VAL A 70 0.51 -4.90 5.65
CA VAL A 70 1.53 -4.70 6.69
C VAL A 70 2.86 -5.34 6.27
N PHE A 71 2.85 -6.58 5.78
CA PHE A 71 4.06 -7.23 5.26
C PHE A 71 4.63 -6.49 4.04
N CYS A 72 3.79 -6.02 3.11
CA CYS A 72 4.21 -5.21 1.97
C CYS A 72 4.90 -3.94 2.44
N SER A 73 4.36 -3.25 3.44
CA SER A 73 4.90 -1.99 3.92
C SER A 73 6.32 -2.13 4.47
N LEU A 74 6.73 -3.33 4.94
CA LEU A 74 8.08 -3.55 5.45
C LEU A 74 9.16 -3.36 4.38
N THR A 75 8.84 -3.53 3.08
CA THR A 75 9.81 -3.27 2.02
C THR A 75 10.23 -1.81 1.95
N LEU A 76 9.42 -0.87 2.48
CA LEU A 76 9.79 0.54 2.59
C LEU A 76 11.07 0.77 3.39
N PHE A 77 11.35 -0.08 4.38
CA PHE A 77 12.58 -0.01 5.17
C PHE A 77 13.83 -0.33 4.36
N LEU A 78 13.72 -0.95 3.18
CA LEU A 78 14.87 -1.12 2.28
C LEU A 78 15.43 0.23 1.80
N ASN A 79 14.66 1.32 1.85
CA ASN A 79 15.18 2.68 1.61
C ASN A 79 16.13 3.18 2.71
N LEU A 80 16.32 2.44 3.81
CA LEU A 80 17.39 2.72 4.76
C LEU A 80 18.77 2.48 4.14
N ILE A 81 18.85 1.62 3.12
CA ILE A 81 20.07 1.34 2.39
C ILE A 81 20.27 2.46 1.35
N ASP A 82 21.37 3.21 1.46
CA ASP A 82 21.68 4.36 0.60
C ASP A 82 21.67 3.99 -0.89
N LYS A 83 22.19 2.80 -1.25
CA LYS A 83 22.20 2.29 -2.63
C LYS A 83 20.80 2.13 -3.22
N ILE A 84 19.84 1.68 -2.40
CA ILE A 84 18.45 1.49 -2.81
C ILE A 84 17.75 2.85 -2.88
N ARG A 85 17.91 3.69 -1.85
CA ARG A 85 17.30 5.02 -1.77
C ARG A 85 17.73 5.93 -2.92
N ASN A 86 19.01 5.94 -3.26
CA ASN A 86 19.53 6.86 -4.26
C ASN A 86 19.11 6.46 -5.69
N ASN A 87 18.89 5.17 -5.93
CA ASN A 87 18.38 4.67 -7.19
C ASN A 87 16.85 4.80 -7.28
N PHE A 88 16.36 5.54 -8.28
CA PHE A 88 14.94 5.79 -8.48
C PHE A 88 14.12 4.50 -8.62
N TYR A 89 14.56 3.56 -9.47
CA TYR A 89 13.83 2.34 -9.76
C TYR A 89 13.81 1.36 -8.59
N LEU A 90 14.94 1.22 -7.88
CA LEU A 90 15.00 0.36 -6.69
C LEU A 90 14.12 0.94 -5.57
N SER A 91 14.19 2.25 -5.34
CA SER A 91 13.32 2.92 -4.37
C SER A 91 11.84 2.77 -4.78
N LEU A 92 11.48 2.99 -6.04
CA LEU A 92 10.10 2.77 -6.53
C LEU A 92 9.63 1.33 -6.27
N LEU A 93 10.49 0.34 -6.53
CA LEU A 93 10.18 -1.07 -6.34
C LEU A 93 9.87 -1.41 -4.88
N THR A 94 10.47 -0.70 -3.92
CA THR A 94 10.15 -0.90 -2.50
C THR A 94 8.76 -0.39 -2.09
N PHE A 95 8.18 0.54 -2.85
CA PHE A 95 6.82 1.05 -2.62
C PHE A 95 5.78 0.29 -3.44
N LEU A 96 6.09 -0.06 -4.69
CA LEU A 96 5.12 -0.65 -5.62
C LEU A 96 5.29 -2.15 -5.85
N GLY A 97 6.44 -2.74 -5.59
CA GLY A 97 6.77 -4.10 -6.06
C GLY A 97 5.74 -5.15 -5.64
N ILE A 98 5.51 -5.30 -4.32
CA ILE A 98 4.54 -6.28 -3.82
C ILE A 98 3.09 -5.86 -4.13
N PRO A 99 2.68 -4.59 -3.91
CA PRO A 99 1.32 -4.15 -4.26
C PRO A 99 0.96 -4.41 -5.74
N LEU A 100 1.91 -4.17 -6.65
CA LEU A 100 1.73 -4.41 -8.08
C LEU A 100 1.59 -5.90 -8.38
N PHE A 101 2.40 -6.76 -7.75
CA PHE A 101 2.26 -8.20 -7.86
C PHE A 101 0.87 -8.69 -7.39
N CYS A 102 0.39 -8.17 -6.26
CA CYS A 102 -0.95 -8.50 -5.76
C CYS A 102 -2.05 -8.11 -6.75
N VAL A 103 -1.97 -6.91 -7.32
CA VAL A 103 -2.97 -6.44 -8.31
C VAL A 103 -2.95 -7.30 -9.56
N ILE A 104 -1.77 -7.65 -10.09
CA ILE A 104 -1.65 -8.55 -11.25
C ILE A 104 -2.29 -9.91 -10.94
N PHE A 105 -2.01 -10.47 -9.76
CA PHE A 105 -2.60 -11.74 -9.34
C PHE A 105 -4.13 -11.69 -9.26
N ILE A 106 -4.70 -10.63 -8.69
CA ILE A 106 -6.16 -10.45 -8.61
C ILE A 106 -6.77 -10.32 -10.01
N ILE A 107 -6.13 -9.56 -10.91
CA ILE A 107 -6.61 -9.40 -12.30
C ILE A 107 -6.67 -10.75 -13.01
N ILE A 108 -5.61 -11.56 -12.93
CA ILE A 108 -5.57 -12.89 -13.58
C ILE A 108 -6.69 -13.79 -13.05
N ASN A 109 -6.89 -13.83 -11.73
CA ASN A 109 -7.97 -14.62 -11.14
C ASN A 109 -9.35 -14.13 -11.58
N THR A 110 -9.57 -12.81 -11.57
CA THR A 110 -10.85 -12.20 -11.99
C THR A 110 -11.16 -12.50 -13.46
N LEU A 111 -10.15 -12.42 -14.34
CA LEU A 111 -10.30 -12.75 -15.76
C LEU A 111 -10.62 -14.24 -15.97
N THR A 112 -9.97 -15.12 -15.20
CA THR A 112 -10.20 -16.57 -15.27
C THR A 112 -11.60 -16.93 -14.79
N GLU A 113 -12.07 -16.31 -13.71
CA GLU A 113 -13.43 -16.48 -13.19
C GLU A 113 -14.49 -15.95 -14.16
N SER A 114 -14.27 -14.77 -14.75
CA SER A 114 -15.17 -14.20 -15.78
C SER A 114 -15.25 -15.06 -17.05
N LEU A 115 -14.20 -15.82 -17.38
CA LEU A 115 -14.19 -16.74 -18.53
C LEU A 115 -14.93 -18.05 -18.22
N LEU A 116 -14.98 -18.48 -16.96
CA LEU A 116 -15.54 -19.77 -16.54
C LEU A 116 -16.95 -19.67 -15.96
N TYR A 117 -17.32 -18.53 -15.37
CA TYR A 117 -18.61 -18.31 -14.69
C TYR A 117 -19.22 -16.97 -15.10
N THR A 118 -20.17 -17.01 -16.02
CA THR A 118 -21.00 -15.88 -16.45
C THR A 118 -22.10 -15.61 -15.43
N GLY A 119 -21.82 -14.93 -14.32
CA GLY A 119 -22.93 -14.43 -13.49
C GLY A 119 -22.64 -13.87 -12.10
N SER A 120 -21.53 -14.19 -11.46
CA SER A 120 -21.32 -13.82 -10.05
C SER A 120 -19.89 -13.31 -9.82
N VAL A 121 -19.68 -12.00 -9.96
CA VAL A 121 -18.36 -11.39 -9.71
C VAL A 121 -18.53 -10.07 -8.97
N THR A 122 -18.78 -10.13 -7.66
CA THR A 122 -18.91 -8.94 -6.80
C THR A 122 -17.70 -8.76 -5.88
N VAL A 123 -17.22 -9.81 -5.21
CA VAL A 123 -16.16 -9.70 -4.18
C VAL A 123 -14.80 -9.36 -4.80
N PHE A 124 -14.33 -10.13 -5.79
CA PHE A 124 -13.03 -9.88 -6.44
C PHE A 124 -12.97 -8.54 -7.16
N ARG A 125 -14.11 -8.08 -7.71
CA ARG A 125 -14.22 -6.79 -8.39
C ARG A 125 -14.03 -5.63 -7.41
N ASN A 126 -14.69 -5.66 -6.25
CA ASN A 126 -14.48 -4.64 -5.21
C ASN A 126 -13.04 -4.69 -4.71
N PHE A 127 -12.52 -5.88 -4.44
CA PHE A 127 -11.14 -6.05 -3.97
C PHE A 127 -10.10 -5.49 -4.97
N LEU A 128 -10.34 -5.67 -6.27
CA LEU A 128 -9.51 -5.09 -7.34
C LEU A 128 -9.55 -3.56 -7.34
N ILE A 129 -10.73 -2.95 -7.21
CA ILE A 129 -10.88 -1.48 -7.16
C ILE A 129 -10.07 -0.91 -5.98
N PHE A 130 -10.25 -1.45 -4.78
CA PHE A 130 -9.51 -1.00 -3.60
C PHE A 130 -8.00 -1.23 -3.74
N SER A 131 -7.58 -2.31 -4.40
CA SER A 131 -6.17 -2.60 -4.66
C SER A 131 -5.56 -1.61 -5.68
N ILE A 132 -6.31 -1.18 -6.69
CA ILE A 132 -5.89 -0.13 -7.63
C ILE A 132 -5.78 1.21 -6.91
N ILE A 133 -6.76 1.57 -6.06
CA ILE A 133 -6.70 2.80 -5.27
C ILE A 133 -5.47 2.78 -4.36
N TYR A 134 -5.19 1.66 -3.69
CA TYR A 134 -4.00 1.49 -2.89
C TYR A 134 -2.71 1.72 -3.69
N LEU A 135 -2.59 1.13 -4.89
CA LEU A 135 -1.46 1.36 -5.80
C LEU A 135 -1.27 2.83 -6.17
N LEU A 136 -2.35 3.56 -6.41
CA LEU A 136 -2.30 5.00 -6.69
C LEU A 136 -1.80 5.78 -5.47
N CYS A 137 -2.31 5.46 -4.28
CA CYS A 137 -1.86 6.08 -3.04
C CYS A 137 -0.38 5.81 -2.77
N THR A 138 0.11 4.58 -2.93
CA THR A 138 1.53 4.24 -2.72
C THR A 138 2.44 4.89 -3.77
N THR A 139 1.95 5.08 -5.00
CA THR A 139 2.67 5.84 -6.03
C THR A 139 2.81 7.31 -5.65
N LEU A 140 1.73 7.95 -5.19
CA LEU A 140 1.78 9.34 -4.72
C LEU A 140 2.70 9.48 -3.50
N GLU A 141 2.63 8.51 -2.59
CA GLU A 141 3.49 8.45 -1.41
C GLU A 141 4.97 8.37 -1.79
N PHE A 142 5.33 7.53 -2.77
CA PHE A 142 6.68 7.45 -3.31
C PHE A 142 7.15 8.79 -3.90
N LEU A 143 6.29 9.47 -4.67
CA LEU A 143 6.64 10.77 -5.26
C LEU A 143 6.90 11.83 -4.17
N LEU A 144 6.09 11.85 -3.12
CA LEU A 144 6.29 12.73 -1.96
C LEU A 144 7.57 12.38 -1.20
N PHE A 145 7.85 11.09 -1.00
CA PHE A 145 9.11 10.61 -0.44
C PHE A 145 10.30 11.13 -1.24
N ARG A 146 10.26 11.00 -2.57
CA ARG A 146 11.37 11.42 -3.43
C ARG A 146 11.59 12.92 -3.41
N LYS A 147 10.51 13.73 -3.50
CA LYS A 147 10.60 15.19 -3.36
C LYS A 147 11.26 15.59 -2.04
N ARG A 148 10.91 14.89 -0.95
CA ARG A 148 11.46 15.18 0.37
C ARG A 148 12.95 14.83 0.48
N ILE A 149 13.37 13.69 -0.06
CA ILE A 149 14.79 13.31 -0.08
C ILE A 149 15.61 14.29 -0.91
N ASN A 150 15.17 14.62 -2.12
CA ASN A 150 15.89 15.55 -2.99
C ASN A 150 16.07 16.93 -2.36
N LYS A 151 15.03 17.46 -1.70
CA LYS A 151 15.12 18.74 -0.97
C LYS A 151 16.15 18.71 0.16
N ILE A 152 16.29 17.58 0.86
CA ILE A 152 17.28 17.44 1.93
C ILE A 152 18.70 17.40 1.37
N VAL A 153 18.89 16.78 0.21
CA VAL A 153 20.18 16.74 -0.49
C VAL A 153 20.57 18.14 -0.96
N GLU A 154 19.66 18.85 -1.63
CA GLU A 154 19.89 20.23 -2.12
C GLU A 154 20.29 21.19 -0.99
N ILE A 155 19.57 21.15 0.15
CA ILE A 155 19.89 21.97 1.32
C ILE A 155 21.29 21.63 1.86
N ARG A 156 21.67 20.34 1.89
CA ARG A 156 22.99 19.91 2.35
C ARG A 156 24.09 20.48 1.46
N ASP A 157 23.90 20.42 0.14
CA ASP A 157 24.89 20.87 -0.84
C ASP A 157 25.10 22.40 -0.73
N ASP A 158 24.05 23.20 -0.56
CA ASP A 158 24.13 24.65 -0.34
C ASP A 158 24.90 25.04 0.94
N TYR A 159 24.72 24.30 2.04
CA TYR A 159 25.50 24.51 3.27
C TYR A 159 26.97 24.11 3.12
N SER A 160 27.24 23.03 2.37
CA SER A 160 28.61 22.60 2.09
C SER A 160 29.36 23.65 1.29
N GLU A 161 28.71 24.25 0.28
CA GLU A 161 29.30 25.30 -0.57
C GLU A 161 29.58 26.59 0.22
N LYS A 162 28.65 27.04 1.08
CA LYS A 162 28.82 28.23 1.93
C LYS A 162 29.87 28.08 3.04
N SER A 163 30.24 26.84 3.39
CA SER A 163 31.22 26.56 4.45
C SER A 163 32.67 26.53 3.96
N LEU A 164 32.90 26.61 2.65
CA LEU A 164 34.24 26.72 2.09
C LEU A 164 34.81 28.13 2.34
N PRO A 165 36.01 28.26 2.92
CA PRO A 165 36.61 29.57 3.15
C PRO A 165 36.81 30.28 1.80
N ILE A 166 36.27 31.49 1.70
CA ILE A 166 36.57 32.44 0.63
C ILE A 166 38.08 32.69 0.71
N ASN A 167 38.82 32.19 -0.28
CA ASN A 167 40.24 32.47 -0.46
C ASN A 167 40.43 33.77 -1.24
#